data_AF-A0A6V7IP60-F1
#
_entry.id   AF-A0A6V7IP60-F1
#
_cell.length_a   1.000
_cell.length_b   1.000
_cell.length_c   1.000
_cell.angle_alpha   90.00
_cell.angle_beta   90.00
_cell.angle_gamma   90.00
#
_symmetry.space_group_name_H-M   'P 1'
#
loop_
_entity.id
_entity.type
_entity.pdbx_description
1 polymer ?
#
loop_
_entity_poly.entity_id
_entity_poly.type
_entity_poly.pdbx_seq_one_letter_code
_entity_poly.pdbx_strand_id
1 'polypeptide(L)'
;MLLNFCQESLKTIVKCDTISTEGYEVENLLKTSNRGFLAYSCMKPPVNIDFTFHCNIKINHIIIWPSIGAQKSTGFRFLVKSNSIDEFRTVGSGFLKPEDAGMVVQRADGDVRSITKPVRFSTISLKIGNKLMVDRIRNLRISIIKTDKTVPSISRIEIWGYISSWNSSRLVREINELFLNPIREQLAILDQQNRVEVII
;
A
#
# COMPACT_ATOMS: atom_id res chain seq x y z
N MET A 1 7.22 10.90 11.20
CA MET A 1 7.67 9.53 10.89
C MET A 1 6.97 9.07 9.62
N LEU A 2 7.73 8.58 8.64
CA LEU A 2 7.19 7.96 7.44
C LEU A 2 6.91 6.47 7.75
N LEU A 3 5.71 6.00 7.43
CA LEU A 3 5.23 4.67 7.77
C LEU A 3 4.66 3.94 6.55
N ASN A 4 4.82 2.62 6.50
CA ASN A 4 4.14 1.77 5.54
C ASN A 4 2.80 1.31 6.11
N PHE A 5 1.71 1.89 5.63
CA PHE A 5 0.34 1.59 6.07
C PHE A 5 -0.18 0.21 5.64
N CYS A 6 0.60 -0.57 4.89
CA CYS A 6 0.31 -1.97 4.65
C CYS A 6 0.77 -2.89 5.79
N GLN A 7 1.50 -2.39 6.79
CA GLN A 7 1.91 -3.22 7.93
C GLN A 7 0.72 -3.68 8.77
N GLU A 8 0.72 -4.95 9.16
CA GLU A 8 -0.35 -5.59 9.94
C GLU A 8 -0.66 -4.85 11.26
N SER A 9 0.37 -4.30 11.91
CA SER A 9 0.21 -3.58 13.19
C SER A 9 -0.64 -2.32 13.08
N LEU A 10 -0.72 -1.70 11.91
CA LEU A 10 -1.43 -0.43 11.69
C LEU A 10 -2.94 -0.60 11.47
N LYS A 11 -3.47 -1.83 11.61
CA LYS A 11 -4.90 -2.16 11.52
C LYS A 11 -5.57 -1.65 10.23
N THR A 12 -4.82 -1.57 9.13
CA THR A 12 -5.40 -1.28 7.82
C THR A 12 -6.28 -2.45 7.40
N ILE A 13 -7.46 -2.15 6.88
CA ILE A 13 -8.39 -3.15 6.34
C ILE A 13 -8.30 -3.08 4.83
N VAL A 14 -8.12 -4.22 4.18
CA VAL A 14 -8.15 -4.32 2.72
C VAL A 14 -9.37 -5.13 2.30
N LYS A 15 -10.05 -4.69 1.24
CA LYS A 15 -11.18 -5.42 0.62
C LYS A 15 -11.03 -5.41 -0.89
N CYS A 16 -11.50 -6.45 -1.55
CA CYS A 16 -11.61 -6.51 -3.01
C CYS A 16 -13.08 -6.68 -3.39
N ASP A 17 -13.48 -6.13 -4.53
CA ASP A 17 -14.80 -6.35 -5.13
C ASP A 17 -14.90 -7.64 -5.98
N THR A 18 -13.81 -8.40 -6.07
CA THR A 18 -13.75 -9.65 -6.85
C THR A 18 -13.31 -10.84 -6.02
N ILE A 19 -13.71 -12.02 -6.48
CA ILE A 19 -13.25 -13.32 -5.98
C ILE A 19 -11.76 -13.51 -6.34
N SER A 20 -10.97 -13.95 -5.35
CA SER A 20 -9.56 -14.31 -5.49
C SER A 20 -9.38 -15.80 -5.79
N THR A 21 -8.22 -16.15 -6.34
CA THR A 21 -7.74 -17.54 -6.39
C THR A 21 -7.41 -18.00 -4.97
N GLU A 22 -7.61 -19.29 -4.67
CA GLU A 22 -7.31 -19.88 -3.37
C GLU A 22 -5.84 -19.69 -2.98
N GLY A 23 -5.59 -19.19 -1.77
CA GLY A 23 -4.27 -18.87 -1.25
C GLY A 23 -3.68 -17.55 -1.75
N TYR A 24 -4.43 -16.79 -2.55
CA TYR A 24 -4.06 -15.49 -3.11
C TYR A 24 -5.09 -14.40 -2.77
N GLU A 25 -5.60 -14.45 -1.54
CA GLU A 25 -6.58 -13.52 -1.01
C GLU A 25 -6.01 -12.11 -0.89
N VAL A 26 -6.89 -11.11 -0.91
CA VAL A 26 -6.48 -9.69 -0.92
C VAL A 26 -5.76 -9.29 0.36
N GLU A 27 -6.06 -9.95 1.48
CA GLU A 27 -5.43 -9.77 2.78
C GLU A 27 -3.92 -10.07 2.75
N ASN A 28 -3.45 -10.90 1.82
CA ASN A 28 -2.02 -11.17 1.65
C ASN A 28 -1.23 -9.91 1.28
N LEU A 29 -1.87 -8.86 0.75
CA LEU A 29 -1.23 -7.58 0.46
C LEU A 29 -0.82 -6.80 1.72
N LEU A 30 -1.40 -7.13 2.88
CA LEU A 30 -1.03 -6.53 4.17
C LEU A 30 -0.02 -7.39 4.94
N LYS A 31 0.17 -8.63 4.52
CA LYS A 31 1.05 -9.57 5.19
C LYS A 31 2.44 -9.51 4.58
N THR A 32 3.45 -9.91 5.35
CA THR A 32 4.80 -10.17 4.80
C THR A 32 4.82 -11.55 4.11
N SER A 33 3.74 -11.91 3.42
CA SER A 33 3.60 -13.20 2.73
C SER A 33 4.04 -13.08 1.28
N ASN A 34 4.58 -14.15 0.71
CA ASN A 34 5.06 -14.17 -0.67
C ASN A 34 3.95 -14.39 -1.71
N ARG A 35 2.68 -14.54 -1.28
CA ARG A 35 1.59 -14.96 -2.17
C ARG A 35 0.89 -13.78 -2.84
N GLY A 36 0.73 -12.64 -2.18
CA GLY A 36 0.05 -11.48 -2.77
C GLY A 36 -1.42 -11.77 -3.17
N PHE A 37 -1.96 -10.93 -4.04
CA PHE A 37 -3.33 -11.00 -4.54
C PHE A 37 -3.39 -11.45 -6.00
N LEU A 38 -4.25 -12.43 -6.28
CA LEU A 38 -4.54 -12.94 -7.62
C LEU A 38 -6.05 -13.11 -7.77
N ALA A 39 -6.66 -12.41 -8.72
CA ALA A 39 -8.07 -12.58 -9.01
C ALA A 39 -8.34 -13.97 -9.62
N TYR A 40 -9.57 -14.46 -9.48
CA TYR A 40 -9.98 -15.74 -10.08
C TYR A 40 -9.91 -15.70 -11.61
N SER A 41 -9.75 -16.87 -12.25
CA SER A 41 -9.36 -17.01 -13.67
C SER A 41 -10.22 -16.25 -14.69
N CYS A 42 -11.52 -16.06 -14.40
CA CYS A 42 -12.46 -15.37 -15.29
C CYS A 42 -12.62 -13.86 -15.01
N MET A 43 -11.95 -13.33 -13.98
CA MET A 43 -12.07 -11.92 -13.62
C MET A 43 -11.35 -11.02 -14.62
N LYS A 44 -12.08 -10.01 -15.11
CA LYS A 44 -11.56 -9.01 -16.05
C LYS A 44 -11.51 -7.65 -15.37
N PRO A 45 -10.56 -6.78 -15.74
CA PRO A 45 -10.59 -5.38 -15.33
C PRO A 45 -11.93 -4.69 -15.67
N PRO A 46 -12.41 -3.75 -14.83
CA PRO A 46 -11.74 -3.23 -13.64
C PRO A 46 -11.92 -4.12 -12.39
N VAL A 47 -10.86 -4.21 -11.58
CA VAL A 47 -10.90 -4.82 -10.23
C VAL A 47 -10.51 -3.77 -9.20
N ASN A 48 -11.35 -3.54 -8.19
CA ASN A 48 -11.13 -2.52 -7.17
C ASN A 48 -10.65 -3.15 -5.86
N ILE A 49 -9.52 -2.63 -5.37
CA ILE A 49 -8.96 -2.99 -4.07
C ILE A 49 -8.99 -1.75 -3.18
N ASP A 50 -9.73 -1.85 -2.08
CA ASP A 50 -10.00 -0.77 -1.14
C ASP A 50 -9.19 -0.96 0.13
N PHE A 51 -8.28 -0.03 0.38
CA PHE A 51 -7.54 0.10 1.64
C PHE A 51 -8.25 1.14 2.51
N THR A 52 -8.65 0.72 3.71
CA THR A 52 -9.25 1.56 4.74
C THR A 52 -8.27 1.69 5.90
N PHE A 53 -7.73 2.88 6.08
CA PHE A 53 -6.76 3.17 7.13
C PHE A 53 -7.46 3.43 8.46
N HIS A 54 -6.81 3.01 9.55
CA HIS A 54 -7.31 3.25 10.90
C HIS A 54 -7.38 4.77 11.23
N CYS A 55 -6.45 5.55 10.69
CA CYS A 55 -6.40 7.01 10.79
C CYS A 55 -6.42 7.72 9.43
N ASN A 56 -6.58 9.04 9.46
CA ASN A 56 -6.29 9.88 8.31
C ASN A 56 -4.79 9.88 8.04
N ILE A 57 -4.41 9.67 6.78
CA ILE A 57 -3.01 9.66 6.36
C ILE A 57 -2.76 10.72 5.29
N LYS A 58 -1.50 11.10 5.20
CA LYS A 58 -0.93 11.86 4.09
C LYS A 58 -0.05 10.89 3.30
N ILE A 59 -0.55 10.40 2.17
CA ILE A 59 0.24 9.55 1.27
C ILE A 59 1.48 10.32 0.83
N ASN A 60 2.64 9.66 0.83
CA ASN A 60 3.87 10.18 0.25
C ASN A 60 4.12 9.50 -1.10
N HIS A 61 4.15 8.16 -1.10
CA HIS A 61 4.25 7.35 -2.30
C HIS A 61 3.64 5.95 -2.10
N ILE A 62 3.33 5.28 -3.21
CA ILE A 62 2.84 3.90 -3.25
C ILE A 62 3.77 3.12 -4.16
N ILE A 63 4.17 1.92 -3.77
CA ILE A 63 4.97 1.02 -4.59
C ILE A 63 4.16 -0.24 -4.88
N ILE A 64 4.06 -0.63 -6.15
CA ILE A 64 3.27 -1.77 -6.60
C ILE A 64 4.14 -2.72 -7.40
N TRP A 65 4.17 -3.97 -6.96
CA TRP A 65 4.69 -5.11 -7.71
C TRP A 65 3.47 -5.86 -8.30
N PRO A 66 3.24 -5.75 -9.61
CA PRO A 66 1.98 -6.16 -10.23
C PRO A 66 2.00 -7.60 -10.78
N SER A 67 3.09 -8.34 -10.55
CA SER A 67 3.34 -9.62 -11.20
C SER A 67 3.41 -10.78 -10.22
N ILE A 68 2.64 -11.84 -10.49
CA ILE A 68 2.67 -13.13 -9.79
C ILE A 68 2.85 -14.22 -10.85
N GLY A 69 4.02 -14.86 -10.86
CA GLY A 69 4.38 -15.83 -11.90
C GLY A 69 4.25 -15.21 -13.30
N ALA A 70 3.45 -15.83 -14.17
CA ALA A 70 3.18 -15.33 -15.52
C ALA A 70 2.10 -14.24 -15.59
N GLN A 71 1.38 -13.96 -14.50
CA GLN A 71 0.25 -13.01 -14.48
C GLN A 71 0.79 -11.60 -14.22
N LYS A 72 0.28 -10.59 -14.95
CA LYS A 72 0.75 -9.21 -14.83
C LYS A 72 -0.35 -8.19 -15.06
N SER A 73 -0.63 -7.41 -14.02
CA SER A 73 -1.39 -6.16 -14.14
C SER A 73 -0.54 -5.05 -14.77
N THR A 74 -1.09 -4.29 -15.70
CA THR A 74 -0.35 -3.24 -16.43
C THR A 74 -0.97 -1.87 -16.30
N GLY A 75 -2.25 -1.74 -15.99
CA GLY A 75 -2.92 -0.45 -15.85
C GLY A 75 -3.53 -0.29 -14.48
N PHE A 76 -3.26 0.85 -13.84
CA PHE A 76 -3.72 1.15 -12.49
C PHE A 76 -4.35 2.53 -12.43
N ARG A 77 -5.43 2.66 -11.67
CA ARG A 77 -6.08 3.93 -11.33
C ARG A 77 -6.15 4.06 -9.81
N PHE A 78 -5.88 5.27 -9.33
CA PHE A 78 -5.84 5.61 -7.92
C PHE A 78 -6.99 6.54 -7.60
N LEU A 79 -7.82 6.15 -6.64
CA LEU A 79 -8.90 6.97 -6.14
C LEU A 79 -8.78 7.11 -4.63
N VAL A 80 -9.12 8.27 -4.10
CA VAL A 80 -9.09 8.53 -2.67
C VAL A 80 -10.45 9.01 -2.20
N LYS A 81 -10.77 8.68 -0.95
CA LYS A 81 -11.92 9.18 -0.23
C LYS A 81 -11.48 9.70 1.13
N SER A 82 -11.99 10.87 1.49
CA SER A 82 -11.71 11.60 2.73
C SER A 82 -12.96 11.60 3.60
N ASN A 83 -12.83 11.77 4.92
CA ASN A 83 -14.00 11.81 5.81
C ASN A 83 -15.04 12.88 5.45
N SER A 84 -14.65 13.96 4.77
CA SER A 84 -15.56 15.04 4.39
C SER A 84 -16.34 14.79 3.10
N ILE A 85 -15.95 13.79 2.29
CA ILE A 85 -16.54 13.54 0.96
C ILE A 85 -16.79 12.04 0.84
N ASP A 86 -18.05 11.66 0.66
CA ASP A 86 -18.44 10.25 0.65
C ASP A 86 -18.10 9.51 -0.67
N GLU A 87 -17.63 10.24 -1.68
CA GLU A 87 -17.32 9.73 -3.01
C GLU A 87 -15.81 9.59 -3.25
N PHE A 88 -15.44 8.53 -3.99
CA PHE A 88 -14.08 8.34 -4.46
C PHE A 88 -13.74 9.31 -5.58
N ARG A 89 -12.61 10.01 -5.44
CA ARG A 89 -12.07 10.90 -6.48
C ARG A 89 -10.79 10.34 -7.07
N THR A 90 -10.71 10.33 -8.39
CA THR A 90 -9.49 9.90 -9.10
C THR A 90 -8.37 10.92 -8.89
N VAL A 91 -7.23 10.43 -8.41
CA VAL A 91 -6.02 11.25 -8.14
C VAL A 91 -4.88 10.95 -9.10
N GLY A 92 -4.98 9.87 -9.86
CA GLY A 92 -4.01 9.51 -10.89
C GLY A 92 -4.34 8.19 -11.54
N SER A 93 -3.66 7.95 -12.64
CA SER A 93 -3.66 6.67 -13.35
C SER A 93 -2.35 6.52 -14.09
N GLY A 94 -1.92 5.29 -14.31
CA GLY A 94 -0.81 5.04 -15.22
C GLY A 94 -0.74 3.61 -15.68
N PHE A 95 0.12 3.42 -16.68
CA PHE A 95 0.30 2.16 -17.38
C PHE A 95 1.77 1.79 -17.36
N LEU A 96 2.03 0.51 -17.13
CA LEU A 96 3.35 -0.09 -17.19
C LEU A 96 3.66 -0.49 -18.62
N LYS A 97 4.92 -0.31 -18.99
CA LYS A 97 5.49 -0.89 -20.20
C LYS A 97 5.78 -2.38 -19.96
N PRO A 98 5.89 -3.20 -21.02
CA PRO A 98 6.20 -4.62 -20.90
C PRO A 98 7.45 -4.91 -20.05
N GLU A 99 8.50 -4.09 -20.20
CA GLU A 99 9.78 -4.20 -19.51
C GLU A 99 9.75 -3.79 -18.03
N ASP A 100 8.71 -3.05 -17.59
CA ASP A 100 8.63 -2.54 -16.23
C ASP A 100 8.33 -3.67 -15.24
N ALA A 101 9.11 -3.74 -14.17
CA ALA A 101 8.94 -4.66 -13.06
C ALA A 101 7.84 -4.22 -12.08
N GLY A 102 7.44 -2.94 -12.11
CA GLY A 102 6.39 -2.39 -11.26
C GLY A 102 6.26 -0.88 -11.37
N MET A 103 5.49 -0.26 -10.48
CA MET A 103 5.34 1.20 -10.43
C MET A 103 5.61 1.80 -9.05
N VAL A 104 6.16 3.00 -9.08
CA VAL A 104 6.19 3.93 -7.96
C VAL A 104 5.26 5.08 -8.29
N VAL A 105 4.32 5.34 -7.39
CA VAL A 105 3.30 6.37 -7.55
C VAL A 105 3.54 7.39 -6.46
N GLN A 106 4.07 8.54 -6.85
CA GLN A 106 4.50 9.58 -5.93
C GLN A 106 3.64 10.83 -6.05
N ARG A 107 3.58 11.64 -5.01
CA ARG A 107 2.92 12.94 -5.10
C ARG A 107 3.68 13.89 -6.03
N ALA A 108 2.94 14.70 -6.80
CA ALA A 108 3.55 15.74 -7.63
C ALA A 108 4.22 16.86 -6.81
N ASP A 109 3.74 17.13 -5.60
CA ASP A 109 4.29 18.12 -4.65
C ASP A 109 5.22 17.51 -3.59
N GLY A 110 5.52 16.21 -3.70
CA GLY A 110 6.35 15.49 -2.74
C GLY A 110 7.84 15.66 -3.03
N ASP A 111 8.66 15.53 -1.97
CA ASP A 111 10.11 15.54 -2.12
C ASP A 111 10.58 14.23 -2.78
N VAL A 112 10.96 14.30 -4.05
CA VAL A 112 11.34 13.14 -4.89
C VAL A 112 12.64 12.49 -4.39
N ARG A 113 13.41 13.21 -3.57
CA ARG A 113 14.80 12.88 -3.22
C ARG A 113 14.99 11.72 -2.25
N SER A 114 13.92 11.17 -1.65
CA SER A 114 14.03 10.15 -0.60
C SER A 114 13.45 8.78 -0.95
N ILE A 115 13.00 8.53 -2.18
CA ILE A 115 12.40 7.24 -2.55
C ILE A 115 13.46 6.34 -3.16
N THR A 116 13.81 5.27 -2.44
CA THR A 116 14.63 4.18 -2.99
C THR A 116 13.80 3.40 -4.00
N LYS A 117 13.82 3.86 -5.25
CA LYS A 117 13.08 3.26 -6.35
C LYS A 117 13.65 1.87 -6.69
N PRO A 118 12.84 0.80 -6.69
CA PRO A 118 13.32 -0.50 -7.13
C PRO A 118 13.70 -0.49 -8.63
N VAL A 119 14.61 -1.39 -9.00
CA VAL A 119 15.11 -1.51 -10.38
C VAL A 119 13.97 -1.78 -11.36
N ARG A 120 13.96 -1.10 -12.51
CA ARG A 120 12.94 -1.23 -13.58
C ARG A 120 11.51 -0.85 -13.17
N PHE A 121 11.33 0.08 -12.24
CA PHE A 121 10.00 0.61 -11.92
C PHE A 121 9.66 1.82 -12.79
N SER A 122 8.39 1.97 -13.17
CA SER A 122 7.90 3.21 -13.78
C SER A 122 7.43 4.19 -12.70
N THR A 123 7.58 5.49 -12.94
CA THR A 123 7.16 6.52 -11.96
C THR A 123 5.96 7.30 -12.49
N ILE A 124 4.92 7.40 -11.68
CA ILE A 124 3.71 8.17 -11.99
C ILE A 124 3.51 9.21 -10.89
N SER A 125 3.13 10.43 -11.29
CA SER A 125 2.76 11.49 -10.35
C SER A 125 1.27 11.48 -10.06
N LEU A 126 0.88 11.48 -8.79
CA LEU A 126 -0.48 11.77 -8.35
C LEU A 126 -0.73 13.27 -8.43
N LYS A 127 -1.75 13.66 -9.21
CA LYS A 127 -2.22 15.04 -9.33
C LYS A 127 -3.37 15.23 -8.36
N ILE A 128 -3.05 15.62 -7.13
CA ILE A 128 -4.06 15.78 -6.09
C ILE A 128 -4.43 17.26 -6.04
N GLY A 129 -5.42 17.63 -6.85
CA GLY A 129 -5.77 19.03 -7.15
C GLY A 129 -6.27 19.87 -5.96
N ASN A 130 -6.55 19.27 -4.80
CA ASN A 130 -6.93 19.99 -3.58
C ASN A 130 -6.07 19.56 -2.39
N LYS A 131 -5.23 20.49 -1.92
CA LYS A 131 -4.27 20.30 -0.81
C LYS A 131 -4.93 19.79 0.48
N LEU A 132 -6.21 20.15 0.74
CA LEU A 132 -6.95 19.73 1.93
C LEU A 132 -7.39 18.26 1.90
N MET A 133 -7.65 17.69 0.71
CA MET A 133 -8.02 16.28 0.58
C MET A 133 -6.82 15.35 0.76
N VAL A 134 -5.62 15.83 0.44
CA VAL A 134 -4.41 14.99 0.43
C VAL A 134 -3.87 14.65 1.80
N ASP A 135 -4.20 15.49 2.78
CA ASP A 135 -3.77 15.31 4.16
C ASP A 135 -4.88 14.65 4.99
N ARG A 136 -5.99 14.21 4.39
CA ARG A 136 -7.13 13.58 5.07
C ARG A 136 -7.62 12.32 4.37
N ILE A 137 -6.70 11.53 3.83
CA ILE A 137 -7.04 10.30 3.13
C ILE A 137 -7.32 9.22 4.18
N ARG A 138 -8.52 8.65 4.14
CA ARG A 138 -8.87 7.49 4.99
C ARG A 138 -9.09 6.23 4.18
N ASN A 139 -9.53 6.39 2.94
CA ASN A 139 -9.74 5.30 2.01
C ASN A 139 -8.94 5.55 0.75
N LEU A 140 -8.17 4.55 0.34
CA LEU A 140 -7.47 4.49 -0.93
C LEU A 140 -8.03 3.32 -1.72
N ARG A 141 -8.57 3.59 -2.90
CA ARG A 141 -8.96 2.58 -3.87
C ARG A 141 -7.91 2.50 -4.96
N ILE A 142 -7.44 1.30 -5.21
CA ILE A 142 -6.55 0.97 -6.32
C ILE A 142 -7.34 0.09 -7.27
N SER A 143 -7.60 0.60 -8.46
CA SER A 143 -8.30 -0.14 -9.50
C SER A 143 -7.30 -0.68 -10.51
N ILE A 144 -7.25 -2.00 -10.68
CA ILE A 144 -6.56 -2.64 -11.80
C ILE A 144 -7.47 -2.47 -13.02
N ILE A 145 -7.03 -1.67 -13.99
CA ILE A 145 -7.83 -1.30 -15.18
C ILE A 145 -7.31 -1.96 -16.47
N LYS A 146 -6.13 -2.58 -16.45
CA LYS A 146 -5.56 -3.29 -17.59
C LYS A 146 -4.61 -4.39 -17.11
N THR A 147 -4.58 -5.52 -17.83
CA THR A 147 -3.63 -6.63 -17.63
C THR A 147 -2.91 -6.92 -18.94
N ASP A 148 -1.81 -7.68 -18.88
CA ASP A 148 -1.12 -8.19 -20.06
C ASP A 148 -1.74 -9.52 -20.50
N LYS A 149 -2.99 -9.47 -21.00
CA LYS A 149 -3.78 -10.64 -21.42
C LYS A 149 -3.86 -11.77 -20.38
N THR A 150 -3.72 -11.40 -19.11
CA THR A 150 -3.62 -12.26 -17.94
C THR A 150 -4.66 -11.84 -16.90
N VAL A 151 -4.74 -12.57 -15.79
CA VAL A 151 -5.63 -12.20 -14.68
C VAL A 151 -5.08 -11.04 -13.86
N PRO A 152 -5.96 -10.20 -13.28
CA PRO A 152 -5.56 -9.15 -12.33
C PRO A 152 -4.73 -9.72 -11.16
N SER A 153 -3.55 -9.15 -10.96
CA SER A 153 -2.58 -9.58 -9.96
C SER A 153 -1.83 -8.41 -9.33
N ILE A 154 -1.46 -8.56 -8.06
CA ILE A 154 -0.53 -7.71 -7.31
C ILE A 154 0.24 -8.62 -6.34
N SER A 155 1.53 -8.83 -6.55
CA SER A 155 2.34 -9.65 -5.63
C SER A 155 2.62 -8.93 -4.31
N ARG A 156 2.92 -7.63 -4.39
CA ARG A 156 3.23 -6.81 -3.22
C ARG A 156 2.77 -5.38 -3.44
N ILE A 157 2.37 -4.74 -2.37
CA ILE A 157 2.10 -3.30 -2.35
C ILE A 157 2.64 -2.69 -1.07
N GLU A 158 3.10 -1.45 -1.18
CA GLU A 158 3.48 -0.65 -0.04
C GLU A 158 2.86 0.73 -0.17
N ILE A 159 2.22 1.20 0.90
CA ILE A 159 1.58 2.51 0.96
C ILE A 159 2.32 3.33 2.00
N TRP A 160 3.25 4.15 1.54
CA TRP A 160 4.08 4.97 2.41
C TRP A 160 3.45 6.34 2.62
N GLY A 161 3.42 6.80 3.87
CA GLY A 161 2.87 8.10 4.19
C GLY A 161 3.16 8.56 5.62
N TYR A 162 2.55 9.68 5.97
CA TYR A 162 2.61 10.27 7.30
C TYR A 162 1.24 10.20 7.97
N ILE A 163 1.22 10.02 9.29
CA ILE A 163 0.00 10.22 10.08
C ILE A 163 -0.41 11.69 9.93
N SER A 164 -1.66 11.92 9.56
CA SER A 164 -2.18 13.28 9.41
C SER A 164 -2.29 14.00 10.76
N SER A 165 -2.04 15.30 10.77
CA SER A 165 -2.34 16.17 11.92
C SER A 165 -3.84 16.32 12.20
N TRP A 166 -4.70 15.88 11.29
CA TRP A 166 -6.16 15.88 11.43
C TRP A 166 -6.71 14.70 12.23
N ASN A 167 -5.84 13.92 12.88
CA ASN A 167 -6.25 12.88 13.82
C ASN A 167 -6.24 13.42 15.25
N SER A 168 -7.04 12.82 16.13
CA SER A 168 -6.97 13.13 17.55
C SER A 168 -5.60 12.70 18.13
N SER A 169 -5.11 13.44 19.12
CA SER A 169 -3.85 13.11 19.81
C SER A 169 -3.83 11.68 20.37
N ARG A 170 -5.00 11.21 20.86
CA ARG A 170 -5.21 9.83 21.31
C ARG A 170 -4.93 8.81 20.19
N LEU A 171 -5.49 9.03 19.00
CA LEU A 171 -5.31 8.13 17.86
C LEU A 171 -3.87 8.12 17.35
N VAL A 172 -3.22 9.30 17.31
CA VAL A 172 -1.80 9.41 16.95
C VAL A 172 -0.93 8.60 17.92
N ARG A 173 -1.19 8.70 19.23
CA ARG A 173 -0.47 7.93 20.24
C ARG A 173 -0.69 6.43 20.09
N GLU A 174 -1.94 6.00 19.91
CA GLU A 174 -2.27 4.59 19.67
C GLU A 174 -1.51 4.03 18.46
N ILE A 175 -1.47 4.77 17.36
CA ILE A 175 -0.80 4.29 16.14
C ILE A 175 0.71 4.22 16.31
N ASN A 176 1.31 5.19 17.01
CA ASN A 176 2.72 5.13 17.34
C ASN A 176 3.04 3.93 18.25
N GLU A 177 2.19 3.62 19.23
CA GLU A 177 2.34 2.42 20.07
C GLU A 177 2.21 1.14 19.25
N LEU A 178 1.18 1.02 18.40
CA LEU A 178 0.98 -0.12 17.50
C LEU A 178 2.20 -0.35 16.60
N PHE A 179 2.81 0.71 16.08
CA PHE A 179 4.01 0.59 15.26
C PHE A 179 5.27 0.21 16.06
N LEU A 180 5.47 0.81 17.24
CA LEU A 180 6.69 0.62 18.03
C LEU A 180 6.71 -0.66 18.85
N ASN A 181 5.56 -1.19 19.27
CA ASN A 181 5.49 -2.37 20.14
C ASN A 181 6.15 -3.62 19.51
N PRO A 182 5.85 -4.00 18.25
CA PRO A 182 6.51 -5.16 17.64
C PRO A 182 8.03 -5.01 17.53
N ILE A 183 8.50 -3.78 17.26
CA ILE A 183 9.94 -3.50 17.16
C ILE A 183 10.60 -3.64 18.54
N ARG A 184 9.97 -3.13 19.59
CA ARG A 184 10.47 -3.26 20.97
C ARG A 184 10.53 -4.71 21.43
N GLU A 185 9.52 -5.51 21.10
CA GLU A 185 9.49 -6.95 21.40
C GLU A 185 10.64 -7.68 20.68
N GLN A 186 10.84 -7.41 19.39
CA GLN A 186 11.95 -8.01 18.63
C GLN A 186 13.33 -7.62 19.20
N LEU A 187 13.53 -6.35 19.55
CA LEU A 187 14.77 -5.89 20.18
C LEU A 187 15.01 -6.55 21.54
N ALA A 188 13.96 -6.70 22.36
CA ALA A 188 14.07 -7.38 23.66
C ALA A 188 14.45 -8.86 23.52
N ILE A 189 13.94 -9.56 22.49
CA ILE A 189 14.31 -10.95 22.19
C ILE A 189 15.78 -11.03 21.77
N LEU A 190 16.24 -10.12 20.90
CA LEU A 190 17.63 -10.07 20.44
C LEU A 190 18.60 -9.77 21.59
N ASP A 191 18.25 -8.86 22.49
CA ASP A 191 19.05 -8.54 23.68
C ASP A 191 19.16 -9.73 24.64
N GLN A 192 18.10 -10.55 24.76
CA GLN A 192 18.14 -11.78 25.56
C GLN A 192 19.02 -12.85 24.91
N GLN A 193 18.97 -13.01 23.58
CA GLN A 193 19.82 -13.96 22.85
C GLN A 193 21.31 -13.60 22.95
N ASN A 194 21.65 -12.32 22.77
CA ASN A 194 23.03 -11.84 22.88
C ASN A 194 23.63 -11.98 24.29
N ARG A 195 22.81 -11.95 25.35
CA ARG A 195 23.29 -12.17 26.74
C ARG A 195 23.60 -13.62 27.06
N VAL A 196 23.00 -14.58 26.35
CA VAL A 196 23.22 -16.02 26.56
C VAL A 196 24.50 -16.48 25.85
N GLU A 197 24.86 -15.89 24.71
CA GLU A 197 26.08 -16.25 23.96
C GLU A 197 27.39 -15.76 24.61
N VAL A 198 27.34 -14.83 25.58
CA VAL A 198 28.52 -14.29 26.27
C VAL A 198 28.91 -15.12 27.51
N ILE A 199 28.17 -16.19 27.84
CA ILE A 199 28.40 -17.03 29.04
C ILE A 199 29.05 -18.39 28.68
N ILE A 200 29.49 -18.60 27.43
CA ILE A 200 30.16 -19.84 26.99
C ILE A 200 31.64 -19.60 26.70
#